data_AF-A0A355T3F7-F1
#
_entry.id   AF-A0A355T3F7-F1
#
_cell.length_a   1.000
_cell.length_b   1.000
_cell.length_c   1.000
_cell.angle_alpha   90.00
_cell.angle_beta   90.00
_cell.angle_gamma   90.00
#
_symmetry.space_group_name_H-M   'P 1'
#
loop_
_entity.id
_entity.type
_entity.pdbx_description
1 polymer ?
#
loop_
_entity_poly.entity_id
_entity_poly.type
_entity_poly.pdbx_seq_one_letter_code
_entity_poly.pdbx_strand_id
1 'polypeptide(L)' 'APQAVPYAVGLFITAGYWFTSSTSFANPAVTIARTFTNTFSGIHPDNAALFIAAQLAGAVAATFIMGWLLKRP' A
#
# COMPACT_ATOMS: atom_id res chain seq x y z
N ALA A 1 20.03 7.80 1.81
CA ALA A 1 19.45 8.81 2.73
C ALA A 1 18.30 8.18 3.53
N PRO A 2 18.58 7.39 4.58
CA PRO A 2 17.52 6.83 5.43
C PRO A 2 16.63 7.90 6.09
N GLN A 3 17.18 9.10 6.29
CA GLN A 3 16.48 10.28 6.80
C GLN A 3 15.34 10.72 5.89
N ALA A 4 15.38 10.35 4.61
CA ALA A 4 14.35 10.70 3.64
C ALA A 4 13.08 9.85 3.75
N VAL A 5 13.18 8.67 4.38
CA VAL A 5 12.13 7.64 4.35
C VAL A 5 10.80 8.14 4.93
N PRO A 6 10.74 8.82 6.10
CA PRO A 6 9.46 9.18 6.70
C PRO A 6 8.61 10.10 5.81
N TYR A 7 9.21 11.17 5.26
CA TYR A 7 8.46 12.08 4.39
C TYR A 7 8.20 11.48 3.02
N ALA A 8 9.14 10.71 2.45
CA ALA A 8 8.94 10.08 1.15
C ALA A 8 7.80 9.07 1.16
N VAL A 9 7.72 8.23 2.20
CA VAL A 9 6.63 7.27 2.38
C VAL A 9 5.31 8.00 2.57
N GLY A 10 5.26 9.00 3.45
CA GLY A 10 4.04 9.77 3.70
C GLY A 10 3.50 10.46 2.44
N LEU A 11 4.38 11.10 1.66
CA LEU A 11 4.02 11.75 0.40
C LEU A 11 3.54 10.74 -0.64
N PHE A 12 4.19 9.58 -0.76
CA PHE A 12 3.81 8.56 -1.72
C PHE A 12 2.43 7.98 -1.39
N ILE A 13 2.16 7.64 -0.13
CA ILE A 13 0.86 7.12 0.30
C ILE A 13 -0.24 8.17 0.07
N THR A 14 0.03 9.44 0.41
CA THR A 14 -0.90 10.56 0.20
C THR A 14 -1.20 10.75 -1.28
N ALA A 15 -0.18 10.75 -2.14
CA ALA A 15 -0.36 10.85 -3.58
C ALA A 15 -1.17 9.66 -4.11
N GLY A 16 -0.90 8.45 -3.63
CA GLY A 16 -1.62 7.24 -4.04
C GLY A 16 -3.12 7.31 -3.79
N TYR A 17 -3.55 8.09 -2.79
CA TYR A 17 -4.95 8.33 -2.49
C TYR A 17 -5.71 8.96 -3.67
N TRP A 18 -4.98 9.70 -4.52
CA TRP A 18 -5.50 10.40 -5.69
C TRP A 18 -5.23 9.68 -7.01
N PHE A 19 -4.06 9.05 -7.17
CA PHE A 19 -3.67 8.45 -8.46
C PHE A 19 -3.93 6.94 -8.57
N THR A 20 -4.25 6.24 -7.47
CA THR A 20 -4.60 4.81 -7.52
C THR A 20 -6.10 4.63 -7.41
N SER A 21 -6.67 3.71 -8.19
CA SER A 21 -8.08 3.33 -8.09
C SER A 21 -8.45 2.75 -6.72
N SER A 22 -7.47 2.20 -5.99
CA SER A 22 -7.62 1.62 -4.66
C SER A 22 -7.62 2.61 -3.50
N THR A 23 -7.39 3.91 -3.73
CA THR A 23 -7.18 4.92 -2.68
C THR A 23 -6.02 4.60 -1.71
N SER A 24 -4.98 3.91 -2.20
CA SER A 24 -3.71 3.67 -1.48
C SER A 24 -3.83 2.99 -0.11
N PHE A 25 -4.58 1.90 0.02
CA PHE A 25 -4.66 1.22 1.32
C PHE A 25 -3.31 0.69 1.80
N ALA A 26 -2.55 0.01 0.92
CA ALA A 26 -1.15 -0.40 1.11
C ALA A 26 -0.80 -1.00 2.50
N ASN A 27 -1.80 -1.48 3.24
CA ASN A 27 -1.74 -1.89 4.63
C ASN A 27 -3.01 -2.69 4.97
N PRO A 28 -2.89 -3.98 5.32
CA PRO A 28 -4.04 -4.82 5.62
C PRO A 28 -4.93 -4.30 6.76
N ALA A 29 -4.34 -3.71 7.80
CA ALA A 29 -5.09 -3.15 8.91
C ALA A 29 -5.94 -1.95 8.49
N VAL A 30 -5.40 -1.09 7.60
CA VAL A 30 -6.17 0.02 7.01
C VAL A 30 -7.31 -0.54 6.17
N THR A 31 -7.04 -1.52 5.29
CA THR A 31 -8.07 -2.16 4.47
C THR A 31 -9.23 -2.70 5.32
N ILE A 32 -8.93 -3.42 6.40
CA ILE A 32 -9.95 -3.92 7.34
C ILE A 32 -10.71 -2.74 7.96
N ALA A 33 -10.03 -1.71 8.46
CA ALA A 33 -10.69 -0.54 9.04
C ALA A 33 -11.65 0.14 8.06
N ARG A 34 -11.31 0.19 6.76
CA ARG A 34 -12.15 0.80 5.72
C ARG A 34 -13.41 0.01 5.41
N THR A 35 -13.47 -1.29 5.73
CA THR A 35 -14.70 -2.08 5.62
C THR A 35 -15.81 -1.62 6.57
N PHE A 36 -15.44 -0.92 7.65
CA PHE A 36 -16.37 -0.39 8.65
C PHE A 36 -16.85 1.03 8.36
N THR A 37 -16.49 1.60 7.20
CA THR A 37 -16.81 3.00 6.87
C THR A 37 -17.52 3.11 5.53
N ASN A 38 -18.52 3.98 5.43
CA ASN A 38 -19.21 4.29 4.19
C ASN A 38 -18.82 5.68 3.68
N THR A 39 -17.64 5.79 3.08
CA THR A 39 -17.09 7.05 2.57
C THR A 39 -16.35 6.80 1.24
N PHE A 40 -15.78 7.83 0.64
CA PHE A 40 -15.02 7.75 -0.62
C PHE A 40 -13.98 6.61 -0.67
N SER A 41 -13.29 6.34 0.44
CA SER A 41 -12.31 5.25 0.54
C SER A 41 -12.80 4.07 1.40
N GLY A 42 -14.12 3.94 1.57
CA GLY A 42 -14.73 2.75 2.13
C GLY A 42 -14.67 1.59 1.13
N ILE A 43 -14.64 0.36 1.62
CA ILE A 43 -14.70 -0.84 0.76
C ILE A 43 -15.75 -1.81 1.25
N HIS A 44 -16.33 -2.56 0.31
CA HIS A 44 -17.18 -3.69 0.67
C HIS A 44 -16.34 -4.77 1.40
N PRO A 45 -16.82 -5.34 2.52
CA PRO A 45 -16.08 -6.35 3.29
C PRO A 45 -15.57 -7.52 2.45
N ASP A 46 -16.38 -8.02 1.52
CA ASP A 46 -16.02 -9.15 0.64
C ASP A 46 -14.82 -8.88 -0.26
N ASN A 47 -14.55 -7.61 -0.56
CA ASN A 47 -13.41 -7.21 -1.39
C ASN A 47 -12.10 -7.15 -0.59
N ALA A 48 -12.15 -7.09 0.75
CA ALA A 48 -10.98 -6.86 1.59
C ALA A 48 -9.92 -7.96 1.39
N ALA A 49 -10.34 -9.22 1.26
CA ALA A 49 -9.43 -10.35 1.08
C ALA A 49 -8.55 -10.19 -0.18
N LEU A 50 -9.14 -9.78 -1.31
CA LEU A 50 -8.41 -9.61 -2.57
C LEU A 50 -7.45 -8.41 -2.50
N PHE A 51 -7.87 -7.32 -1.85
CA PHE A 51 -6.99 -6.16 -1.62
C PHE A 51 -5.78 -6.54 -0.75
N ILE A 52 -5.99 -7.29 0.33
CA ILE A 52 -4.92 -7.75 1.22
C ILE A 52 -3.97 -8.68 0.46
N ALA A 53 -4.49 -9.62 -0.32
CA ALA A 53 -3.68 -10.51 -1.14
C ALA A 53 -2.80 -9.72 -2.13
N ALA A 54 -3.37 -8.72 -2.81
CA ALA A 54 -2.62 -7.85 -3.72
C ALA A 54 -1.54 -7.02 -3.00
N GLN A 55 -1.82 -6.53 -1.79
CA GLN A 55 -0.84 -5.81 -0.97
C GLN A 55 0.34 -6.68 -0.58
N LEU A 56 0.08 -7.92 -0.14
CA LEU A 56 1.12 -8.87 0.22
C LEU A 56 1.94 -9.27 -1.01
N ALA A 57 1.29 -9.53 -2.15
CA ALA A 57 1.97 -9.81 -3.41
C ALA A 57 2.88 -8.64 -3.82
N GLY A 58 2.39 -7.40 -3.72
CA GLY A 58 3.17 -6.19 -3.98
C GLY A 58 4.36 -6.04 -3.03
N ALA A 59 4.18 -6.28 -1.73
CA ALA A 59 5.24 -6.20 -0.73
C ALA A 59 6.37 -7.22 -0.97
N VAL A 60 5.98 -8.46 -1.31
CA VAL A 60 6.93 -9.52 -1.67
C VAL A 60 7.68 -9.16 -2.95
N ALA A 61 6.96 -8.75 -4.00
CA ALA A 61 7.56 -8.35 -5.28
C ALA A 61 8.53 -7.18 -5.10
N ALA A 62 8.13 -6.12 -4.38
CA ALA A 62 8.98 -4.97 -4.10
C ALA A 62 10.25 -5.37 -3.32
N THR A 63 10.13 -6.27 -2.35
CA THR A 63 11.29 -6.75 -1.57
C THR A 63 12.32 -7.44 -2.46
N PHE A 64 11.89 -8.36 -3.34
CA PHE A 64 12.79 -9.05 -4.26
C PHE A 64 13.37 -8.12 -5.32
N ILE A 65 12.54 -7.27 -5.93
CA ILE A 65 12.97 -6.33 -6.97
C ILE A 65 13.98 -5.33 -6.41
N MET A 66 13.69 -4.72 -5.25
CA MET A 66 14.60 -3.76 -4.64
C MET A 66 15.86 -4.44 -4.09
N GLY A 67 15.74 -5.66 -3.57
CA GLY A 67 16.88 -6.47 -3.16
C GLY A 67 17.83 -6.76 -4.32
N TRP A 68 17.29 -7.07 -5.50
CA TRP A 68 18.08 -7.23 -6.74
C TRP A 68 18.67 -5.89 -7.21
N LEU A 69 17.85 -4.84 -7.29
CA LEU A 69 18.23 -3.53 -7.83
C LEU A 69 19.32 -2.84 -7.01
N LEU A 70 19.24 -2.97 -5.68
CA LEU A 70 20.18 -2.33 -4.75
C LEU A 70 21.36 -3.22 -4.38
N LYS A 71 21.42 -4.45 -4.92
CA LYS A 71 22.54 -5.36 -4.68
C LYS A 71 23.81 -4.72 -5.21
N ARG A 72 24.72 -4.37 -4.30
CA ARG A 72 26.08 -3.95 -4.67
C ARG A 72 26.88 -5.21 -5.11
N PRO A 73 27.78 -5.08 -6.09
CA PRO A 73 28.65 -6.19 -6.48
C PRO A 73 29.49 -6.70 -5.30
#